data_AF-A0A847JC46-F1
#
_entry.id   AF-A0A847JC46-F1
#
_cell.length_a   1.000
_cell.length_b   1.000
_cell.length_c   1.000
_cell.angle_alpha   90.00
_cell.angle_beta   90.00
_cell.angle_gamma   90.00
#
_symmetry.space_group_name_H-M   'P 1'
#
loop_
_entity.id
_entity.type
_entity.pdbx_description
1 polymer ?
#
loop_
_entity_poly.entity_id
_entity_poly.type
_entity_poly.pdbx_seq_one_letter_code
_entity_poly.pdbx_strand_id
1 'polypeptide(L)'
;LFILHVAYAFVPLGFAWIAAAGLGLVGDVAALHVMTVGAVSTMMLAVMTRATRGHTGRRLTASPLTQISYAAVLVAAVVRPAVDFAPEAATLLYAIAGLAHVAAFALFLVEYAPMLATARRG
;
A
#
# COMPACT_ATOMS: atom_id res chain seq x y z
N LEU A 1 8.21 6.10 10.79
CA LEU A 1 8.27 4.71 11.30
C LEU A 1 6.88 4.10 11.47
N PHE A 2 5.89 4.89 11.90
CA PHE A 2 4.50 4.43 12.05
C PHE A 2 3.98 3.60 10.86
N ILE A 3 4.11 4.10 9.63
CA ILE A 3 3.64 3.39 8.43
C ILE A 3 4.30 2.00 8.23
N LEU A 4 5.53 1.79 8.68
CA LEU A 4 6.17 0.47 8.62
C LEU A 4 5.52 -0.52 9.58
N HIS A 5 5.06 -0.06 10.75
CA HIS A 5 4.32 -0.89 11.69
C HIS A 5 2.94 -1.24 11.13
N VAL A 6 2.28 -0.29 10.47
CA VAL A 6 1.01 -0.52 9.76
C VAL A 6 1.21 -1.58 8.66
N ALA A 7 2.24 -1.44 7.83
CA ALA A 7 2.58 -2.44 6.81
C ALA A 7 2.87 -3.82 7.43
N TYR A 8 3.61 -3.86 8.53
CA TYR A 8 3.96 -5.10 9.22
C TYR A 8 2.72 -5.78 9.84
N ALA A 9 1.73 -5.02 10.31
CA ALA A 9 0.48 -5.56 10.84
C ALA A 9 -0.32 -6.35 9.79
N PHE A 10 -0.13 -6.11 8.49
CA PHE A 10 -0.74 -6.92 7.44
C PHE A 10 -0.19 -8.35 7.37
N VAL A 11 1.00 -8.63 7.94
CA VAL A 11 1.56 -9.98 7.98
C VAL A 11 0.70 -10.93 8.84
N PRO A 12 0.47 -10.66 10.15
CA PRO A 12 -0.43 -11.50 10.94
C PRO A 12 -1.87 -11.48 10.41
N LEU A 13 -2.34 -10.35 9.85
CA LEU A 13 -3.66 -10.28 9.21
C LEU A 13 -3.76 -11.20 7.99
N GLY A 14 -2.70 -11.29 7.17
CA GLY A 14 -2.66 -12.19 6.03
C GLY A 14 -2.71 -13.65 6.44
N PHE A 15 -1.97 -14.04 7.48
CA PHE A 15 -2.07 -15.39 8.05
C PHE A 15 -3.46 -15.68 8.62
N ALA A 16 -4.09 -14.71 9.30
CA ALA A 16 -5.46 -14.84 9.76
C ALA A 16 -6.44 -15.04 8.59
N TRP A 17 -6.21 -14.35 7.46
CA TRP A 17 -7.02 -14.51 6.25
C TRP A 17 -6.84 -15.88 5.59
N ILE A 18 -5.61 -16.39 5.55
CA ILE A 18 -5.32 -17.76 5.09
C ILE A 18 -6.07 -18.78 5.95
N ALA A 19 -6.04 -18.62 7.27
CA ALA A 19 -6.77 -19.50 8.19
C ALA A 19 -8.28 -19.41 7.96
N ALA A 20 -8.82 -18.21 7.77
CA ALA A 20 -10.24 -18.01 7.47
C ALA A 20 -10.65 -18.62 6.11
N ALA A 21 -9.80 -18.54 5.09
CA ALA A 21 -10.01 -19.15 3.78
C ALA A 21 -10.05 -20.69 3.90
N GLY A 22 -9.14 -21.28 4.69
CA GLY A 22 -9.14 -22.71 4.98
C GLY A 22 -10.40 -23.21 5.72
N LEU A 23 -11.15 -22.31 6.37
CA LEU A 23 -12.44 -22.58 7.00
C LEU A 23 -13.64 -22.28 6.09
N GLY A 24 -13.41 -21.79 4.86
CA GLY A 24 -14.46 -21.41 3.92
C GLY A 24 -15.17 -20.10 4.25
N LEU A 25 -14.60 -19.24 5.11
CA LEU A 25 -15.22 -17.98 5.54
C LEU A 25 -14.96 -16.81 4.58
N VAL A 26 -13.89 -16.89 3.78
CA VAL A 26 -13.45 -15.88 2.80
C VAL A 26 -12.85 -16.58 1.59
N GLY A 27 -12.69 -15.89 0.46
CA GLY A 27 -12.08 -16.46 -0.73
C GLY A 27 -10.56 -16.62 -0.61
N ASP A 28 -10.01 -17.67 -1.22
CA ASP A 28 -8.57 -17.96 -1.24
C ASP A 28 -7.74 -16.79 -1.79
N VAL A 29 -8.29 -16.10 -2.79
CA VAL A 29 -7.63 -14.98 -3.48
C VAL A 29 -7.56 -13.73 -2.60
N ALA A 30 -8.49 -13.55 -1.64
CA ALA A 30 -8.47 -12.38 -0.77
C ALA A 30 -7.25 -12.38 0.17
N ALA A 31 -6.86 -13.54 0.69
CA ALA A 31 -5.67 -13.68 1.54
C ALA A 31 -4.39 -13.23 0.82
N LEU A 32 -4.27 -13.59 -0.47
CA LEU A 32 -3.16 -13.14 -1.32
C LEU A 32 -3.13 -11.61 -1.44
N HIS A 33 -4.28 -10.95 -1.58
CA HIS A 33 -4.33 -9.48 -1.69
C HIS A 33 -4.02 -8.78 -0.36
N VAL A 34 -4.43 -9.33 0.78
CA VAL A 34 -4.03 -8.81 2.10
C VAL A 34 -2.51 -8.83 2.25
N MET A 35 -1.86 -9.93 1.84
CA MET A 35 -0.40 -10.06 1.90
C MET A 35 0.30 -9.16 0.88
N THR A 36 -0.11 -9.20 -0.38
CA THR A 36 0.58 -8.49 -1.47
C THR A 36 0.32 -6.98 -1.42
N VAL A 37 -0.95 -6.55 -1.37
CA VAL A 37 -1.28 -5.11 -1.36
C VAL A 37 -1.04 -4.53 0.03
N GLY A 38 -1.51 -5.22 1.07
CA GLY A 38 -1.39 -4.75 2.45
C GLY A 38 0.05 -4.74 2.96
N ALA A 39 0.71 -5.91 2.99
CA ALA A 39 2.06 -5.98 3.52
C ALA A 39 3.11 -5.51 2.50
N VAL A 40 3.17 -6.13 1.31
CA VAL A 40 4.28 -5.88 0.37
C VAL A 40 4.23 -4.48 -0.23
N SER A 41 3.12 -4.04 -0.84
CA SER A 41 3.05 -2.72 -1.47
C SER A 41 3.20 -1.58 -0.47
N THR A 42 2.57 -1.68 0.71
CA THR A 42 2.71 -0.65 1.76
C THR A 42 4.13 -0.59 2.31
N MET A 43 4.76 -1.74 2.58
CA MET A 43 6.15 -1.80 3.07
C MET A 43 7.10 -1.24 2.01
N MET A 44 6.94 -1.64 0.76
CA MET A 44 7.73 -1.15 -0.37
C MET A 44 7.64 0.37 -0.48
N LEU A 45 6.44 0.93 -0.47
CA LEU A 45 6.22 2.38 -0.53
C LEU A 45 6.87 3.09 0.67
N ALA A 46 6.70 2.56 1.88
CA ALA A 46 7.30 3.11 3.10
C ALA A 46 8.84 3.08 3.10
N VAL A 47 9.44 2.02 2.56
CA VAL A 47 10.90 1.88 2.43
C VAL A 47 11.43 2.80 1.34
N MET A 48 10.84 2.79 0.15
CA MET A 48 11.28 3.60 -1.00
C MET A 48 11.26 5.09 -0.69
N THR A 49 10.17 5.59 -0.11
CA THR A 49 10.03 7.00 0.30
C THR A 49 11.10 7.42 1.32
N ARG A 50 11.38 6.57 2.32
CA ARG A 50 12.42 6.81 3.34
C ARG A 50 13.81 6.76 2.73
N ALA A 51 14.12 5.71 1.98
CA ALA A 51 15.42 5.48 1.36
C ALA A 51 15.77 6.63 0.40
N THR A 52 14.82 7.05 -0.45
CA THR A 52 15.03 8.19 -1.35
C THR A 52 15.37 9.47 -0.59
N ARG A 53 14.64 9.82 0.47
CA ARG A 53 14.98 11.02 1.26
C ARG A 53 16.31 10.88 2.00
N GLY A 54 16.58 9.70 2.58
CA GLY A 54 17.83 9.42 3.30
C GLY A 54 19.06 9.52 2.40
N HIS A 55 19.03 8.89 1.23
CA HIS A 55 20.15 8.90 0.29
C HIS A 55 20.30 10.21 -0.48
N THR A 56 19.26 11.03 -0.55
CA THR A 56 19.32 12.37 -1.17
C THR A 56 19.56 13.50 -0.17
N GLY A 57 19.84 13.18 1.11
CA GLY A 57 20.15 14.18 2.14
C GLY A 57 18.96 15.07 2.54
N ARG A 58 17.73 14.68 2.20
CA ARG A 58 16.51 15.42 2.53
C ARG A 58 15.99 15.04 3.92
N ARG A 59 15.26 15.95 4.56
CA ARG A 59 14.62 15.68 5.88
C ARG A 59 13.75 14.43 5.79
N LEU A 60 13.90 13.51 6.75
CA LEU A 60 13.16 12.24 6.83
C LEU A 60 11.72 12.43 7.34
N THR A 61 11.01 13.40 6.77
CA THR A 61 9.63 13.77 7.12
C THR A 61 8.71 13.45 5.94
N ALA A 62 7.58 12.80 6.21
CA ALA A 62 6.57 12.55 5.19
C ALA A 62 5.82 13.85 4.87
N SER A 63 5.98 14.33 3.63
CA SER A 63 5.21 15.46 3.11
C SER A 63 3.71 15.11 3.03
N PRO A 64 2.81 16.10 2.86
CA PRO A 64 1.40 15.83 2.62
C PRO A 64 1.18 14.87 1.45
N LEU A 65 1.91 15.02 0.35
CA LEU A 65 1.79 14.17 -0.83
C LEU A 65 2.17 12.70 -0.54
N THR A 66 3.21 12.49 0.26
CA THR A 66 3.59 11.16 0.77
C THR A 66 2.55 10.58 1.72
N GLN A 67 1.91 11.40 2.55
CA GLN A 67 0.85 10.92 3.44
C GLN A 67 -0.38 10.48 2.64
N ILE A 68 -0.74 11.22 1.59
CA ILE A 68 -1.83 10.86 0.69
C ILE A 68 -1.50 9.58 -0.07
N SER A 69 -0.25 9.37 -0.53
CA SER A 69 0.13 8.11 -1.17
C SER A 69 0.03 6.91 -0.22
N TYR A 70 0.40 7.08 1.06
CA TYR A 70 0.17 6.04 2.07
C TYR A 70 -1.32 5.77 2.30
N ALA A 71 -2.14 6.82 2.40
CA ALA A 71 -3.58 6.62 2.57
C ALA A 71 -4.17 5.86 1.37
N ALA A 72 -3.76 6.21 0.15
CA ALA A 72 -4.24 5.56 -1.08
C ALA A 72 -3.87 4.06 -1.13
N VAL A 73 -2.64 3.67 -0.77
CA VAL A 73 -2.27 2.25 -0.77
C VAL A 73 -2.99 1.47 0.33
N LEU A 74 -3.25 2.10 1.48
CA LEU A 74 -4.02 1.48 2.57
C LEU A 74 -5.50 1.30 2.19
N VAL A 75 -6.09 2.28 1.48
CA VAL A 75 -7.44 2.14 0.91
C VAL A 75 -7.48 0.95 -0.05
N ALA A 76 -6.51 0.83 -0.95
CA ALA A 76 -6.42 -0.32 -1.85
C ALA A 76 -6.31 -1.65 -1.07
N ALA A 77 -5.48 -1.69 -0.02
CA ALA A 77 -5.26 -2.88 0.80
C ALA A 77 -6.50 -3.35 1.57
N VAL A 78 -7.40 -2.43 1.96
CA VAL A 78 -8.63 -2.75 2.69
C VAL A 78 -9.80 -3.02 1.74
N VAL A 79 -9.99 -2.20 0.72
CA VAL A 79 -11.11 -2.34 -0.22
C VAL A 79 -10.99 -3.62 -1.03
N ARG A 80 -9.77 -4.04 -1.39
CA ARG A 80 -9.56 -5.20 -2.24
C ARG A 80 -10.06 -6.53 -1.64
N PRO A 81 -9.74 -6.90 -0.38
CA PRO A 81 -10.32 -8.08 0.26
C PRO A 81 -11.77 -7.87 0.70
N ALA A 82 -12.23 -6.62 0.88
CA ALA A 82 -13.60 -6.33 1.28
C ALA A 82 -14.66 -6.73 0.23
N VAL A 83 -14.24 -6.95 -1.03
CA VAL A 83 -15.12 -7.41 -2.12
C VAL A 83 -15.80 -8.73 -1.80
N ASP A 84 -15.13 -9.62 -1.07
CA ASP A 84 -15.69 -10.92 -0.68
C ASP A 84 -16.95 -10.77 0.18
N PHE A 85 -17.11 -9.64 0.88
CA PHE A 85 -18.27 -9.37 1.74
C PHE A 85 -19.38 -8.58 1.04
N ALA A 86 -19.13 -8.02 -0.15
CA ALA A 86 -20.12 -7.29 -0.94
C ALA A 86 -20.00 -7.62 -2.44
N PRO A 87 -20.28 -8.87 -2.85
CA PRO A 87 -20.12 -9.31 -4.24
C PRO A 87 -20.95 -8.49 -5.24
N GLU A 88 -22.11 -7.98 -4.83
CA GLU A 88 -22.98 -7.13 -5.64
C GLU A 88 -22.32 -5.80 -6.04
N ALA A 89 -21.36 -5.31 -5.25
CA ALA A 89 -20.60 -4.10 -5.52
C ALA A 89 -19.20 -4.38 -6.11
N ALA A 90 -18.90 -5.64 -6.46
CA ALA A 90 -17.54 -6.08 -6.81
C ALA A 90 -16.89 -5.22 -7.91
N THR A 91 -17.59 -4.93 -9.00
CA THR A 91 -17.06 -4.10 -10.11
C THR A 91 -16.60 -2.72 -9.61
N LEU A 92 -17.40 -2.07 -8.78
CA LEU A 92 -17.08 -0.75 -8.23
C LEU A 92 -15.91 -0.83 -7.24
N LEU A 93 -15.94 -1.80 -6.33
CA LEU A 93 -14.90 -1.98 -5.33
C LEU A 93 -13.54 -2.35 -5.95
N TYR A 94 -13.53 -3.19 -7.00
CA TYR A 94 -12.33 -3.47 -7.78
C TYR A 94 -11.78 -2.21 -8.46
N ALA A 95 -12.64 -1.39 -9.06
CA ALA A 95 -12.23 -0.13 -9.66
C ALA A 95 -11.63 0.82 -8.61
N ILE A 96 -12.26 0.96 -7.45
CA ILE A 96 -11.76 1.79 -6.34
C ILE A 96 -10.40 1.28 -5.86
N ALA A 97 -10.26 -0.02 -5.60
CA ALA A 97 -9.00 -0.60 -5.14
C ALA A 97 -7.87 -0.42 -6.17
N GLY A 98 -8.16 -0.68 -7.45
CA GLY A 98 -7.19 -0.49 -8.54
C GLY A 98 -6.77 0.96 -8.70
N LEU A 99 -7.73 1.89 -8.73
CA LEU A 99 -7.46 3.32 -8.85
C LEU A 99 -6.67 3.85 -7.65
N ALA A 100 -7.03 3.43 -6.43
CA ALA A 100 -6.30 3.81 -5.22
C ALA A 100 -4.85 3.31 -5.25
N HIS A 101 -4.63 2.08 -5.71
CA HIS A 101 -3.28 1.52 -5.86
C HIS A 101 -2.46 2.31 -6.89
N VAL A 102 -3.01 2.56 -8.08
CA VAL A 102 -2.34 3.34 -9.13
C VAL A 102 -2.06 4.76 -8.64
N ALA A 103 -3.01 5.41 -7.98
CA ALA A 103 -2.84 6.74 -7.42
C ALA A 103 -1.71 6.77 -6.38
N ALA A 104 -1.63 5.79 -5.49
CA ALA A 104 -0.55 5.67 -4.51
C ALA A 104 0.83 5.75 -5.15
N PHE A 105 1.07 4.91 -6.17
CA PHE A 105 2.35 4.87 -6.87
C PHE A 105 2.56 6.07 -7.79
N ALA A 106 1.51 6.61 -8.42
CA ALA A 106 1.60 7.82 -9.22
C ALA A 106 2.03 9.04 -8.37
N LEU A 107 1.41 9.23 -7.20
CA LEU A 107 1.77 10.32 -6.27
C LEU A 107 3.20 10.16 -5.77
N PHE A 108 3.64 8.92 -5.50
CA PHE A 108 5.04 8.63 -5.23
C PHE A 108 5.96 9.03 -6.40
N LEU A 109 5.63 8.64 -7.63
CA LEU A 109 6.46 8.99 -8.77
C LEU A 109 6.56 10.51 -8.95
N VAL A 110 5.44 11.23 -8.84
CA VAL A 110 5.40 12.70 -8.94
C VAL A 110 6.34 13.36 -7.93
N GLU A 111 6.35 12.89 -6.68
CA GLU A 111 7.19 13.50 -5.64
C GLU A 111 8.66 13.08 -5.72
N TYR A 112 8.92 11.78 -5.92
CA TYR A 112 10.24 11.19 -5.70
C TYR A 112 11.05 10.99 -6.99
N ALA A 113 10.42 10.86 -8.16
CA ALA A 113 11.16 10.77 -9.42
C ALA A 113 12.11 11.97 -9.65
N PRO A 114 11.70 13.24 -9.49
CA PRO A 114 12.61 14.37 -9.68
C PRO A 114 13.74 14.37 -8.63
N MET A 115 13.50 13.84 -7.43
CA MET A 115 14.54 13.74 -6.39
C MET A 115 15.67 12.78 -6.76
N LEU A 116 15.37 11.75 -7.55
CA LEU A 116 16.29 10.71 -7.99
C LEU A 116 16.91 11.01 -9.36
N ALA A 117 16.16 11.66 -10.24
CA ALA A 117 16.59 11.96 -11.61
C ALA A 117 17.41 13.25 -11.73
N THR A 118 17.38 14.14 -10.73
CA THR A 118 18.18 15.36 -10.72
C THR A 118 19.50 15.16 -9.98
N ALA A 119 20.57 15.78 -10.50
CA ALA A 119 21.87 15.77 -9.83
C ALA A 119 21.72 16.29 -8.38
N ARG A 120 22.36 15.59 -7.44
CA ARG A 120 22.35 15.93 -6.02
C ARG A 120 22.80 17.39 -5.86
N ARG A 121 21.89 18.27 -5.44
CA ARG A 121 22.28 19.63 -5.02
C ARG A 121 23.16 19.45 -3.78
N GLY A 122 24.45 19.78 -3.94
CA GLY A 122 25.52 19.58 -2.98
C GLY A 122 25.23 20.20 -1.62
#